data_AF-A0A438J6I5-F1
#
_entry.id   AF-A0A438J6I5-F1
#
_cell.length_a   1.000
_cell.length_b   1.000
_cell.length_c   1.000
_cell.angle_alpha   90.00
_cell.angle_beta   90.00
_cell.angle_gamma   90.00
#
_symmetry.space_group_name_H-M   'P 1'
#
loop_
_entity.id
_entity.type
_entity.pdbx_description
1 polymer ?
#
loop_
_entity_poly.entity_id
_entity_poly.type
_entity_poly.pdbx_seq_one_letter_code
_entity_poly.pdbx_strand_id
1 'polypeptide(L)'
;MESNLSPKFAQKVFEGEGGSYYSWSSTEFELLKEAKVGGGRLVLQPRGFGPPHYADCNKIGYVLQGTCGIVGMVFPKASEEVVLKLKKGDTIPVPSGFTYFLLTGTQGILGGFSTIFNSRAYNINNEEAKKLAKSQTSVLIIKLDEGQKMPQPCENNSTDKIMYDVDAALPDIDVKNAGSLTALTEMKFPFLGQVGLSATRLKLHANAMSSPMYAADSSVQAIYVTKGSGRIQVVGI
;
A
#
# COMPACT_ATOMS: atom_id res chain seq x y z
N MET A 1 -17.37 -13.30 -23.76
CA MET A 1 -16.26 -14.17 -23.29
C MET A 1 -16.48 -14.32 -21.79
N GLU A 2 -16.56 -15.54 -21.24
CA GLU A 2 -16.79 -15.71 -19.80
C GLU A 2 -15.52 -15.34 -19.03
N SER A 3 -15.52 -14.22 -18.31
CA SER A 3 -14.37 -13.81 -17.51
C SER A 3 -14.26 -14.69 -16.26
N ASN A 4 -13.08 -15.27 -16.03
CA ASN A 4 -12.83 -16.14 -14.88
C ASN A 4 -12.67 -15.33 -13.59
N LEU A 5 -13.75 -15.19 -12.82
CA LEU A 5 -13.81 -14.50 -11.53
C LEU A 5 -13.45 -15.37 -10.32
N SER A 6 -12.82 -16.53 -10.51
CA SER A 6 -12.32 -17.33 -9.37
C SER A 6 -11.36 -16.51 -8.50
N PRO A 7 -11.36 -16.73 -7.17
CA PRO A 7 -10.40 -16.10 -6.28
C PRO A 7 -8.97 -16.28 -6.78
N LYS A 8 -8.20 -15.19 -6.83
CA LYS A 8 -6.81 -15.19 -7.29
C LYS A 8 -5.86 -15.05 -6.11
N PHE A 9 -4.80 -15.86 -6.12
CA PHE A 9 -3.71 -15.76 -5.16
C PHE A 9 -2.60 -14.89 -5.73
N ALA A 10 -1.98 -14.06 -4.88
CA ALA A 10 -0.85 -13.24 -5.29
C ALA A 10 0.37 -14.11 -5.61
N GLN A 11 1.12 -13.73 -6.64
CA GLN A 11 2.41 -14.35 -6.94
C GLN A 11 3.51 -13.69 -6.12
N LYS A 12 4.45 -14.49 -5.60
CA LYS A 12 5.62 -13.94 -4.90
C LYS A 12 6.59 -13.40 -5.95
N VAL A 13 6.82 -12.09 -5.94
CA VAL A 13 7.72 -11.43 -6.91
C VAL A 13 9.06 -11.04 -6.28
N PHE A 14 9.16 -11.05 -4.95
CA PHE A 14 10.41 -10.79 -4.24
C PHE A 14 10.44 -11.51 -2.89
N GLU A 15 11.63 -11.98 -2.51
CA GLU A 15 11.94 -12.59 -1.22
C GLU A 15 13.36 -12.21 -0.79
N GLY A 16 13.51 -11.84 0.48
CA GLY A 16 14.80 -11.55 1.10
C GLY A 16 14.70 -11.56 2.63
N GLU A 17 15.83 -11.39 3.32
CA GLU A 17 15.89 -11.48 4.79
C GLU A 17 15.01 -10.43 5.51
N GLY A 18 14.82 -9.27 4.88
CA GLY A 18 13.97 -8.20 5.38
C GLY A 18 12.48 -8.45 5.17
N GLY A 19 12.09 -9.37 4.29
CA GLY A 19 10.69 -9.55 3.93
C GLY A 19 10.44 -10.12 2.55
N SER A 20 9.18 -10.02 2.13
CA SER A 20 8.73 -10.48 0.82
C SER A 20 7.67 -9.55 0.25
N TYR A 21 7.56 -9.55 -1.08
CA TYR A 21 6.52 -8.82 -1.80
C TYR A 21 5.79 -9.77 -2.73
N TYR A 22 4.46 -9.74 -2.65
CA TYR A 22 3.57 -10.49 -3.53
C TYR A 22 2.76 -9.51 -4.38
N SER A 23 2.42 -9.91 -5.60
CA SER A 23 1.71 -9.07 -6.57
C SER A 23 0.49 -9.79 -7.14
N TRP A 24 -0.56 -9.01 -7.41
CA TRP A 24 -1.60 -9.34 -8.37
C TRP A 24 -1.42 -8.41 -9.56
N SER A 25 -0.85 -8.93 -10.65
CA SER A 25 -0.48 -8.14 -11.84
C SER A 25 -1.45 -8.36 -13.00
N SER A 26 -1.63 -7.32 -13.81
CA SER A 26 -2.32 -7.39 -15.10
C SER A 26 -1.63 -8.32 -16.10
N THR A 27 -0.34 -8.62 -15.92
CA THR A 27 0.39 -9.62 -16.71
C THR A 27 -0.11 -11.05 -16.44
N GLU A 28 -0.59 -11.30 -15.23
CA GLU A 28 -1.00 -12.63 -14.77
C GLU A 28 -2.51 -12.81 -14.80
N PHE A 29 -3.26 -11.71 -14.65
CA PHE A 29 -4.71 -11.72 -14.55
C PHE A 29 -5.32 -10.70 -15.52
N GLU A 30 -5.82 -11.16 -16.66
CA GLU A 30 -6.41 -10.29 -17.71
C GLU A 30 -7.54 -9.40 -17.18
N LEU A 31 -8.35 -9.89 -16.24
CA LEU A 31 -9.40 -9.10 -15.58
C LEU A 31 -8.85 -7.82 -14.94
N LEU A 32 -7.65 -7.88 -14.34
CA LEU A 32 -7.01 -6.72 -13.72
C LEU A 32 -6.54 -5.71 -14.78
N LYS A 33 -6.15 -6.20 -15.96
CA LYS A 33 -5.80 -5.35 -17.11
C LYS A 33 -7.03 -4.59 -17.63
N GLU A 34 -8.15 -5.28 -17.80
CA GLU A 34 -9.43 -4.68 -18.21
C GLU A 34 -9.92 -3.64 -17.19
N ALA A 35 -9.86 -4.00 -15.91
CA ALA A 35 -10.23 -3.13 -14.80
C ALA A 35 -9.23 -2.00 -14.53
N LYS A 36 -8.03 -2.05 -15.11
CA LYS A 36 -6.92 -1.11 -14.87
C LYS A 36 -6.56 -0.95 -13.38
N VAL A 37 -6.60 -2.06 -12.65
CA VAL A 37 -6.21 -2.12 -11.23
C VAL A 37 -5.13 -3.17 -11.02
N GLY A 38 -4.43 -3.08 -9.90
CA GLY A 38 -3.44 -4.07 -9.48
C GLY A 38 -3.42 -4.15 -7.96
N GLY A 39 -2.75 -5.19 -7.44
CA GLY A 39 -2.64 -5.39 -6.01
C GLY A 39 -1.22 -5.75 -5.59
N GLY A 40 -0.86 -5.42 -4.36
CA GLY A 40 0.39 -5.81 -3.75
C GLY A 40 0.19 -6.23 -2.30
N ARG A 41 0.97 -7.21 -1.85
CA ARG A 41 1.07 -7.56 -0.43
C ARG A 41 2.53 -7.48 0.00
N LEU A 42 2.84 -6.44 0.76
CA LEU A 42 4.14 -6.23 1.39
C LEU A 42 4.17 -6.93 2.75
N VAL A 43 5.18 -7.77 2.97
CA VAL A 43 5.46 -8.42 4.25
C VAL A 43 6.84 -8.01 4.69
N LEU A 44 6.92 -7.24 5.78
CA LEU A 44 8.17 -6.89 6.43
C LEU A 44 8.40 -7.80 7.64
N GLN A 45 9.57 -8.41 7.71
CA GLN A 45 10.05 -9.08 8.92
C GLN A 45 10.53 -8.03 9.93
N PRO A 46 10.81 -8.39 11.20
CA PRO A 46 11.46 -7.46 12.12
C PRO A 46 12.72 -6.87 11.50
N ARG A 47 12.90 -5.55 11.56
CA ARG A 47 13.99 -4.81 10.88
C ARG A 47 13.95 -4.87 9.34
N GLY A 48 12.86 -5.33 8.75
CA GLY A 48 12.60 -5.19 7.32
C GLY A 48 12.31 -3.73 6.98
N PHE A 49 12.94 -3.24 5.91
CA PHE A 49 12.78 -1.86 5.46
C PHE A 49 12.53 -1.83 3.96
N GLY A 50 11.40 -1.24 3.57
CA GLY A 50 11.10 -0.90 2.18
C GLY A 50 11.74 0.46 1.87
N PRO A 51 12.76 0.54 1.00
CA PRO A 51 13.39 1.80 0.65
C PRO A 51 12.38 2.80 0.05
N PRO A 52 12.66 4.11 0.14
CA PRO A 52 11.81 5.12 -0.45
C PRO A 52 11.65 4.90 -1.95
N HIS A 53 10.41 4.90 -2.40
CA HIS A 53 10.05 4.67 -3.79
C HIS A 53 8.81 5.48 -4.15
N TYR A 54 8.66 5.75 -5.43
CA TYR A 54 7.47 6.37 -6.00
C TYR A 54 6.74 5.36 -6.86
N ALA A 55 5.47 5.64 -7.13
CA ALA A 55 4.68 4.87 -8.06
C ALA A 55 3.82 5.80 -8.91
N ASP A 56 3.58 5.41 -10.14
CA ASP A 56 2.75 6.09 -11.13
C ASP A 56 1.24 5.86 -10.94
N CYS A 57 0.84 5.25 -9.82
CA CYS A 57 -0.56 4.94 -9.52
C CYS A 57 -0.94 5.25 -8.07
N ASN A 58 -2.16 5.74 -7.91
CA ASN A 58 -2.84 5.94 -6.64
C ASN A 58 -3.07 4.59 -5.95
N LYS A 59 -2.94 4.54 -4.62
CA LYS A 59 -3.18 3.33 -3.84
C LYS A 59 -3.95 3.64 -2.57
N ILE A 60 -4.62 2.62 -2.05
CA ILE A 60 -5.02 2.53 -0.66
C ILE A 60 -4.30 1.32 -0.06
N GLY A 61 -3.44 1.54 0.92
CA GLY A 61 -2.85 0.50 1.75
C GLY A 61 -3.77 0.14 2.92
N TYR A 62 -3.79 -1.12 3.32
CA TYR A 62 -4.47 -1.60 4.53
C TYR A 62 -3.51 -2.42 5.37
N VAL A 63 -3.33 -2.05 6.63
CA VAL A 63 -2.43 -2.78 7.55
C VAL A 63 -3.15 -4.02 8.08
N LEU A 64 -2.76 -5.18 7.53
CA LEU A 64 -3.36 -6.48 7.89
C LEU A 64 -2.99 -6.93 9.31
N GLN A 65 -1.74 -6.73 9.72
CA GLN A 65 -1.18 -7.18 10.99
C GLN A 65 0.13 -6.44 11.31
N GLY A 66 0.59 -6.59 12.56
CA GLY A 66 1.79 -5.94 13.09
C GLY A 66 1.46 -4.83 14.08
N THR A 67 2.45 -4.44 14.89
CA THR A 67 2.26 -3.51 16.03
C THR A 67 3.29 -2.39 16.12
N CYS A 68 4.41 -2.52 15.40
CA CYS A 68 5.58 -1.64 15.53
C CYS A 68 6.09 -1.13 14.18
N GLY A 69 5.28 -1.24 13.13
CA GLY A 69 5.63 -0.69 11.82
C GLY A 69 5.58 0.83 11.85
N ILE A 70 6.38 1.47 11.00
CA ILE A 70 6.28 2.89 10.70
C ILE A 70 6.27 3.08 9.18
N VAL A 71 5.68 4.17 8.73
CA VAL A 71 5.75 4.62 7.33
C VAL A 71 6.16 6.08 7.30
N GLY A 72 7.11 6.41 6.42
CA GLY A 72 7.47 7.79 6.09
C GLY A 72 6.80 8.18 4.78
N MET A 73 6.17 9.35 4.74
CA MET A 73 5.51 9.88 3.55
C MET A 73 5.97 11.31 3.27
N VAL A 74 6.26 11.60 1.99
CA VAL A 74 6.53 12.95 1.51
C VAL A 74 5.45 13.30 0.50
N PHE A 75 4.62 14.29 0.84
CA PHE A 75 3.52 14.72 -0.02
C PHE A 75 3.97 15.77 -1.05
N PRO A 76 3.27 15.89 -2.19
CA PRO A 76 3.54 16.97 -3.14
C PRO A 76 3.51 18.33 -2.43
N LYS A 77 4.55 19.15 -2.67
CA LYS A 77 4.75 20.49 -2.06
C LYS A 77 5.10 20.48 -0.56
N ALA A 78 5.25 19.33 0.09
CA ALA A 78 5.81 19.26 1.44
C ALA A 78 7.34 19.33 1.38
N SER A 79 7.95 20.01 2.35
CA SER A 79 9.41 20.09 2.51
C SER A 79 9.97 19.07 3.50
N GLU A 80 9.10 18.41 4.28
CA GLU A 80 9.46 17.49 5.34
C GLU A 80 8.65 16.20 5.24
N GLU A 81 9.23 15.10 5.72
CA GLU A 81 8.53 13.83 5.84
C GLU A 81 7.52 13.86 6.99
N VAL A 82 6.42 13.12 6.81
CA VAL A 82 5.50 12.76 7.89
C VAL A 82 5.75 11.30 8.23
N VAL A 83 6.06 11.03 9.50
CA VAL A 83 6.33 9.68 10.00
C VAL A 83 5.14 9.21 10.81
N LEU A 84 4.50 8.12 10.39
CA LEU A 84 3.30 7.57 11.01
C LEU A 84 3.60 6.19 11.58
N LYS A 85 3.05 5.92 12.78
CA LYS A 85 3.07 4.58 13.36
C LYS A 85 1.93 3.77 12.76
N LEU A 86 2.22 2.54 12.35
CA LEU A 86 1.24 1.61 11.78
C LEU A 86 0.68 0.70 12.87
N LYS A 87 -0.65 0.52 12.84
CA LYS A 87 -1.39 -0.52 13.54
C LYS A 87 -2.35 -1.22 12.59
N LYS A 88 -2.73 -2.44 12.96
CA LYS A 88 -3.77 -3.18 12.22
C LYS A 88 -5.04 -2.33 12.08
N GLY A 89 -5.62 -2.34 10.89
CA GLY A 89 -6.84 -1.59 10.58
C GLY A 89 -6.57 -0.24 9.92
N ASP A 90 -5.34 0.26 10.01
CA ASP A 90 -4.98 1.51 9.37
C ASP A 90 -5.11 1.40 7.86
N THR A 91 -5.77 2.41 7.29
CA THR A 91 -6.00 2.60 5.88
C THR A 91 -5.23 3.85 5.45
N ILE A 92 -4.36 3.69 4.45
CA ILE A 92 -3.34 4.67 4.08
C ILE A 92 -3.48 5.00 2.59
N PRO A 93 -4.00 6.18 2.24
CA PRO A 93 -4.02 6.64 0.87
C PRO A 93 -2.61 7.06 0.44
N VAL A 94 -2.18 6.58 -0.71
CA VAL A 94 -0.88 6.90 -1.30
C VAL A 94 -1.13 7.52 -2.68
N PRO A 95 -1.00 8.85 -2.81
CA PRO A 95 -1.11 9.52 -4.10
C PRO A 95 -0.04 9.04 -5.08
N SER A 96 -0.39 9.02 -6.37
CA SER A 96 0.56 8.76 -7.43
C SER A 96 1.62 9.85 -7.46
N GLY A 97 2.87 9.41 -7.65
CA GLY A 97 3.92 10.25 -8.20
C GLY A 97 3.79 10.35 -9.72
N PHE A 98 4.77 11.01 -10.33
CA PHE A 98 4.83 11.14 -11.80
C PHE A 98 5.26 9.85 -12.50
N THR A 99 6.05 9.00 -11.83
CA THR A 99 6.51 7.72 -12.37
C THR A 99 6.85 6.74 -11.24
N TYR A 100 6.94 5.44 -11.56
CA TYR A 100 7.44 4.43 -10.64
C TYR A 100 8.96 4.32 -10.72
N PHE A 101 9.65 4.52 -9.60
CA PHE A 101 11.10 4.37 -9.53
C PHE A 101 11.60 4.19 -8.10
N LEU A 102 12.71 3.49 -7.98
CA LEU A 102 13.54 3.46 -6.79
C LEU A 102 14.56 4.60 -6.86
N LEU A 103 14.87 5.23 -5.73
CA LEU A 103 15.86 6.31 -5.71
C LEU A 103 17.29 5.77 -5.86
N THR A 104 17.63 4.76 -5.06
CA THR A 104 18.99 4.23 -4.90
C THR A 104 19.06 2.72 -5.08
N GLY A 105 20.27 2.17 -5.18
CA GLY A 105 20.51 0.74 -5.32
C GLY A 105 20.63 0.27 -6.76
N THR A 106 20.59 -1.05 -6.94
CA THR A 106 20.86 -1.70 -8.24
C THR A 106 19.86 -1.32 -9.34
N GLN A 107 18.62 -1.01 -8.98
CA GLN A 107 17.58 -0.52 -9.89
C GLN A 107 17.18 0.94 -9.60
N GLY A 108 18.01 1.67 -8.82
CA GLY A 108 17.75 3.05 -8.46
C GLY A 108 18.12 4.04 -9.56
N ILE A 109 17.31 5.08 -9.76
CA ILE A 109 17.53 6.08 -10.81
C ILE A 109 18.87 6.83 -10.63
N LEU A 110 19.32 7.05 -9.38
CA LEU A 110 20.60 7.69 -9.12
C LEU A 110 21.79 6.86 -9.62
N GLY A 111 21.63 5.53 -9.70
CA GLY A 111 22.63 4.63 -10.26
C GLY A 111 22.84 4.78 -11.76
N GLY A 112 21.86 5.36 -12.48
CA GLY A 112 21.93 5.63 -13.92
C GLY A 112 22.73 6.88 -14.27
N PHE A 113 22.89 7.83 -13.35
CA PHE A 113 23.73 9.00 -13.53
C PHE A 113 25.20 8.70 -13.23
N SER A 114 26.10 9.45 -13.86
CA SER A 114 27.54 9.32 -13.56
C SER A 114 27.83 9.79 -12.13
N THR A 115 28.83 9.19 -11.50
CA THR A 115 29.27 9.58 -10.16
C THR A 115 29.65 11.06 -10.10
N ILE A 116 30.27 11.59 -11.17
CA ILE A 116 30.62 13.01 -11.28
C ILE A 116 29.35 13.88 -11.27
N PHE A 117 28.32 13.49 -12.02
CA PHE A 117 27.06 14.23 -12.05
C PHE A 117 26.39 14.27 -10.67
N ASN A 118 26.27 13.12 -10.01
CA ASN A 118 25.72 13.03 -8.66
C ASN A 118 26.56 13.82 -7.64
N SER A 119 27.90 13.72 -7.71
CA SER A 119 28.81 14.44 -6.80
C SER A 119 28.59 15.95 -6.84
N ARG A 120 28.42 16.50 -8.05
CA ARG A 120 28.15 17.93 -8.25
C ARG A 120 26.73 18.31 -7.84
N ALA A 121 25.74 17.50 -8.20
CA ALA A 121 24.33 17.76 -7.90
C ALA A 121 24.06 17.82 -6.39
N TYR A 122 24.68 16.92 -5.62
CA TYR A 122 24.49 16.82 -4.18
C TYR A 122 25.60 17.49 -3.37
N ASN A 123 26.60 18.10 -4.01
CA ASN A 123 27.76 18.72 -3.38
C ASN A 123 28.50 17.77 -2.40
N ILE A 124 28.79 16.56 -2.88
CA ILE A 124 29.47 15.47 -2.14
C ILE A 124 30.66 14.96 -2.94
N ASN A 125 31.56 14.20 -2.31
CA ASN A 125 32.69 13.61 -3.02
C ASN A 125 32.28 12.37 -3.85
N ASN A 126 33.20 11.86 -4.70
CA ASN A 126 32.91 10.74 -5.58
C ASN A 126 32.58 9.43 -4.84
N GLU A 127 33.21 9.16 -3.70
CA GLU A 127 32.94 7.94 -2.93
C GLU A 127 31.57 8.03 -2.23
N GLU A 128 31.22 9.19 -1.70
CA GLU A 128 29.88 9.45 -1.16
C GLU A 128 28.80 9.33 -2.22
N ALA A 129 29.03 9.87 -3.42
CA ALA A 129 28.10 9.75 -4.55
C ALA A 129 27.93 8.29 -4.99
N LYS A 130 29.00 7.50 -5.01
CA LYS A 130 28.96 6.07 -5.29
C LYS A 130 28.18 5.32 -4.21
N LYS A 131 28.40 5.66 -2.93
CA LYS A 131 27.68 5.08 -1.80
C LYS A 131 26.19 5.41 -1.88
N LEU A 132 25.84 6.68 -2.06
CA LEU A 132 24.46 7.15 -2.22
C LEU A 132 23.73 6.35 -3.31
N ALA A 133 24.32 6.29 -4.51
CA ALA A 133 23.67 5.66 -5.65
C ALA A 133 23.62 4.12 -5.57
N LYS A 134 24.63 3.46 -4.99
CA LYS A 134 24.87 2.02 -5.21
C LYS A 134 25.02 1.16 -3.95
N SER A 135 25.02 1.72 -2.74
CA SER A 135 25.28 0.92 -1.52
C SER A 135 24.09 0.13 -0.99
N GLN A 136 22.89 0.35 -1.52
CA GLN A 136 21.71 -0.41 -1.12
C GLN A 136 21.90 -1.90 -1.43
N THR A 137 21.69 -2.74 -0.43
CA THR A 137 22.04 -4.17 -0.47
C THR A 137 21.03 -5.05 -1.19
N SER A 138 19.82 -4.53 -1.48
CA SER A 138 18.76 -5.23 -2.22
C SER A 138 17.89 -4.23 -2.99
N VAL A 139 16.92 -4.73 -3.74
CA VAL A 139 16.06 -3.93 -4.63
C VAL A 139 14.85 -3.36 -3.87
N LEU A 140 13.94 -4.23 -3.39
CA LEU A 140 12.62 -3.81 -2.88
C LEU A 140 12.54 -3.76 -1.36
N ILE A 141 13.19 -4.71 -0.67
CA ILE A 141 13.17 -4.80 0.79
C ILE A 141 14.57 -5.18 1.25
N ILE A 142 15.10 -4.42 2.20
CA ILE A 142 16.38 -4.70 2.86
C ILE A 142 16.16 -5.09 4.32
N LYS A 143 17.14 -5.80 4.87
CA LYS A 143 17.23 -6.03 6.31
C LYS A 143 18.13 -4.94 6.92
N LEU A 144 17.64 -4.25 7.92
CA LEU A 144 18.44 -3.30 8.70
C LEU A 144 19.27 -4.05 9.75
N ASP A 145 20.49 -3.56 9.94
CA ASP A 145 21.41 -4.06 10.96
C ASP A 145 20.92 -3.69 12.36
N GLU A 146 21.41 -4.44 13.36
CA GLU A 146 21.10 -4.14 14.75
C GLU A 146 21.67 -2.78 15.17
N GLY A 147 20.87 -1.99 15.88
CA GLY A 147 21.24 -0.65 16.35
C GLY A 147 21.00 0.49 15.37
N GLN A 148 20.62 0.22 14.11
CA GLN A 148 20.15 1.27 13.20
C GLN A 148 18.84 1.86 13.71
N LYS A 149 18.84 3.17 13.96
CA LYS A 149 17.67 3.91 14.46
C LYS A 149 16.78 4.32 13.29
N MET A 150 15.48 4.37 13.56
CA MET A 150 14.48 4.94 12.65
C MET A 150 13.94 6.26 13.21
N PRO A 151 13.42 7.16 12.34
CA PRO A 151 12.68 8.34 12.78
C PRO A 151 11.53 7.97 13.73
N GLN A 152 11.25 8.85 14.69
CA GLN A 152 10.13 8.66 15.60
C GLN A 152 8.82 9.13 14.93
N PRO A 153 7.71 8.40 15.12
CA PRO A 153 6.40 8.85 14.65
C PRO A 153 6.04 10.24 15.18
N CYS A 154 5.37 11.05 14.36
CA CYS A 154 4.86 12.35 14.77
C CYS A 154 3.84 12.18 15.92
N GLU A 155 3.92 13.02 16.96
CA GLU A 155 2.97 13.02 18.08
C GLU A 155 1.72 13.88 17.83
N ASN A 156 1.65 14.53 16.66
CA ASN A 156 0.76 15.66 16.41
C ASN A 156 -0.59 15.20 15.84
N ASN A 157 -1.69 15.86 16.21
CA ASN A 157 -3.08 15.59 15.75
C ASN A 157 -3.33 15.70 14.22
N SER A 158 -2.32 15.96 13.40
CA SER A 158 -2.43 16.00 11.93
C SER A 158 -2.45 14.61 11.29
N THR A 159 -2.07 13.56 12.03
CA THR A 159 -2.02 12.18 11.55
C THR A 159 -3.40 11.64 11.15
N ASP A 160 -4.45 12.04 11.86
CA ASP A 160 -5.83 11.60 11.61
C ASP A 160 -6.37 12.09 10.26
N LYS A 161 -5.71 13.07 9.65
CA LYS A 161 -6.02 13.57 8.30
C LYS A 161 -5.37 12.77 7.18
N ILE A 162 -4.44 11.87 7.52
CA ILE A 162 -3.59 11.14 6.56
C ILE A 162 -3.79 9.62 6.69
N MET A 163 -4.21 9.13 7.86
CA MET A 163 -4.44 7.72 8.12
C MET A 163 -5.77 7.52 8.82
N TYR A 164 -6.50 6.46 8.45
CA TYR A 164 -7.82 6.17 8.99
C TYR A 164 -7.90 4.72 9.46
N ASP A 165 -8.24 4.49 10.72
CA ASP A 165 -8.45 3.14 11.26
C ASP A 165 -9.88 2.67 10.96
N VAL A 166 -10.04 1.90 9.89
CA VAL A 166 -11.35 1.38 9.46
C VAL A 166 -11.84 0.23 10.35
N ASP A 167 -10.95 -0.43 11.09
CA ASP A 167 -11.33 -1.51 12.01
C ASP A 167 -11.94 -0.97 13.30
N ALA A 168 -11.49 0.21 13.76
CA ALA A 168 -12.00 0.89 14.95
C ALA A 168 -13.17 1.86 14.67
N ALA A 169 -13.41 2.21 13.41
CA ALA A 169 -14.48 3.12 13.02
C ALA A 169 -15.88 2.56 13.32
N LEU A 170 -16.80 3.46 13.68
CA LEU A 170 -18.21 3.10 13.82
C LEU A 170 -18.76 2.63 12.46
N PRO A 171 -19.45 1.48 12.41
CA PRO A 171 -20.03 0.99 11.17
C PRO A 171 -21.19 1.87 10.71
N ASP A 172 -21.35 2.01 9.39
CA ASP A 172 -22.51 2.68 8.80
C ASP A 172 -23.77 1.85 8.96
N ILE A 173 -23.60 0.53 8.88
CA ILE A 173 -24.66 -0.46 9.01
C ILE A 173 -24.17 -1.51 9.99
N ASP A 174 -24.92 -1.72 11.06
CA ASP A 174 -24.70 -2.79 12.01
C ASP A 174 -26.00 -3.56 12.21
N VAL A 175 -26.01 -4.83 11.79
CA VAL A 175 -27.17 -5.70 11.89
C VAL A 175 -26.87 -6.79 12.90
N LYS A 176 -27.60 -6.75 14.01
CA LYS A 176 -27.47 -7.72 15.10
C LYS A 176 -27.50 -9.16 14.55
N ASN A 177 -26.49 -9.94 14.92
CA ASN A 177 -26.30 -11.34 14.51
C ASN A 177 -26.01 -11.60 13.02
N ALA A 178 -25.93 -10.58 12.16
CA ALA A 178 -25.61 -10.75 10.73
C ALA A 178 -24.23 -10.18 10.37
N GLY A 179 -23.89 -8.99 10.88
CA GLY A 179 -22.62 -8.37 10.57
C GLY A 179 -22.66 -6.86 10.51
N SER A 180 -21.55 -6.27 10.08
CA SER A 180 -21.35 -4.82 10.02
C SER A 180 -20.66 -4.42 8.72
N LEU A 181 -21.01 -3.23 8.21
CA LEU A 181 -20.38 -2.61 7.05
C LEU A 181 -19.90 -1.20 7.42
N THR A 182 -18.66 -0.91 7.08
CA THR A 182 -18.06 0.42 7.18
C THR A 182 -17.55 0.83 5.81
N ALA A 183 -18.16 1.86 5.22
CA ALA A 183 -17.69 2.49 3.99
C ALA A 183 -16.75 3.66 4.35
N LEU A 184 -15.61 3.70 3.70
CA LEU A 184 -14.63 4.78 3.76
C LEU A 184 -14.63 5.51 2.42
N THR A 185 -15.17 6.72 2.43
CA THR A 185 -15.32 7.60 1.27
C THR A 185 -14.70 8.96 1.56
N GLU A 186 -14.59 9.81 0.54
CA GLU A 186 -14.12 11.19 0.69
C GLU A 186 -14.88 11.98 1.76
N MET A 187 -16.18 11.71 1.95
CA MET A 187 -16.99 12.40 2.98
C MET A 187 -16.49 12.14 4.41
N LYS A 188 -16.01 10.93 4.70
CA LYS A 188 -15.46 10.58 6.01
C LYS A 188 -13.97 10.85 6.11
N PHE A 189 -13.28 10.75 4.98
CA PHE A 189 -11.84 10.86 4.91
C PHE A 189 -11.44 11.60 3.62
N PRO A 190 -11.38 12.95 3.65
CA PRO A 190 -11.18 13.79 2.47
C PRO A 190 -9.93 13.47 1.66
N PHE A 191 -8.91 12.86 2.28
CA PHE A 191 -7.69 12.46 1.59
C PHE A 191 -7.97 11.43 0.48
N LEU A 192 -9.05 10.66 0.58
CA LEU A 192 -9.47 9.74 -0.48
C LEU A 192 -9.84 10.45 -1.80
N GLY A 193 -10.32 11.70 -1.73
CA GLY A 193 -10.60 12.51 -2.92
C GLY A 193 -9.35 12.76 -3.76
N GLN A 194 -8.17 12.85 -3.13
CA GLN A 194 -6.89 13.03 -3.84
C GLN A 194 -6.45 11.79 -4.61
N VAL A 195 -6.84 10.60 -4.14
CA VAL A 195 -6.46 9.32 -4.76
C VAL A 195 -7.56 8.75 -5.65
N GLY A 196 -8.78 9.28 -5.59
CA GLY A 196 -9.92 8.83 -6.40
C GLY A 196 -10.33 7.38 -6.10
N LEU A 197 -10.13 6.94 -4.86
CA LEU A 197 -10.40 5.56 -4.42
C LEU A 197 -11.30 5.58 -3.18
N SER A 198 -12.02 4.48 -2.96
CA SER A 198 -12.79 4.23 -1.73
C SER A 198 -12.48 2.84 -1.20
N ALA A 199 -12.84 2.57 0.05
CA ALA A 199 -12.69 1.26 0.65
C ALA A 199 -13.93 0.88 1.46
N THR A 200 -14.31 -0.40 1.43
CA THR A 200 -15.41 -0.91 2.25
C THR A 200 -14.92 -2.08 3.07
N ARG A 201 -15.16 -2.02 4.38
CA ARG A 201 -14.94 -3.13 5.30
C ARG A 201 -16.27 -3.80 5.59
N LEU A 202 -16.43 -5.02 5.10
CA LEU A 202 -17.56 -5.88 5.38
C LEU A 202 -17.15 -6.99 6.34
N LYS A 203 -17.87 -7.13 7.46
CA LYS A 203 -17.72 -8.24 8.40
C LYS A 203 -19.05 -8.97 8.50
N LEU A 204 -19.08 -10.23 8.09
CA LEU A 204 -20.25 -11.11 8.21
C LEU A 204 -20.03 -12.12 9.34
N HIS A 205 -21.11 -12.41 10.08
CA HIS A 205 -21.15 -13.52 11.03
C HIS A 205 -21.30 -14.86 10.28
N ALA A 206 -21.07 -15.97 10.98
CA ALA A 206 -21.26 -17.29 10.39
C ALA A 206 -22.68 -17.45 9.85
N ASN A 207 -22.80 -17.97 8.63
CA ASN A 207 -24.07 -18.17 7.90
C ASN A 207 -24.85 -16.89 7.56
N ALA A 208 -24.32 -15.70 7.84
CA ALA A 208 -24.91 -14.46 7.39
C ALA A 208 -24.60 -14.20 5.91
N MET A 209 -25.40 -13.34 5.29
CA MET A 209 -25.20 -12.90 3.91
C MET A 209 -25.31 -11.38 3.80
N SER A 210 -24.60 -10.80 2.85
CA SER A 210 -24.95 -9.49 2.30
C SER A 210 -26.01 -9.70 1.22
N SER A 211 -26.98 -8.78 1.11
CA SER A 211 -27.89 -8.76 -0.03
C SER A 211 -27.10 -8.59 -1.35
N PRO A 212 -27.64 -9.04 -2.50
CA PRO A 212 -27.06 -8.75 -3.80
C PRO A 212 -26.79 -7.26 -3.97
N MET A 213 -25.64 -6.91 -4.54
CA MET A 213 -25.21 -5.52 -4.72
C MET A 213 -24.44 -5.33 -6.03
N TYR A 214 -24.43 -4.10 -6.53
CA TYR A 214 -23.69 -3.68 -7.70
C TYR A 214 -23.14 -2.26 -7.50
N ALA A 215 -22.07 -1.91 -8.22
CA ALA A 215 -21.54 -0.55 -8.26
C ALA A 215 -22.33 0.27 -9.28
N ALA A 216 -23.16 1.21 -8.81
CA ALA A 216 -24.01 2.03 -9.68
C ALA A 216 -23.24 3.12 -10.44
N ASP A 217 -22.03 3.45 -10.00
CA ASP A 217 -21.16 4.48 -10.54
C ASP A 217 -20.15 3.94 -11.59
N SER A 218 -20.33 2.70 -12.04
CA SER A 218 -19.40 1.97 -12.91
C SER A 218 -18.01 1.73 -12.29
N SER A 219 -17.86 1.86 -10.97
CA SER A 219 -16.60 1.53 -10.30
C SER A 219 -16.32 0.02 -10.32
N VAL A 220 -15.03 -0.33 -10.38
CA VAL A 220 -14.58 -1.71 -10.18
C VAL A 220 -14.31 -1.95 -8.71
N GLN A 221 -14.74 -3.10 -8.20
CA GLN A 221 -14.46 -3.52 -6.83
C GLN A 221 -13.45 -4.67 -6.79
N ALA A 222 -12.31 -4.44 -6.14
CA ALA A 222 -11.36 -5.47 -5.79
C ALA A 222 -11.57 -5.91 -4.34
N ILE A 223 -11.85 -7.20 -4.11
CA ILE A 223 -12.17 -7.73 -2.78
C ILE A 223 -11.00 -8.56 -2.27
N TYR A 224 -10.52 -8.25 -1.06
CA TYR A 224 -9.50 -9.02 -0.36
C TYR A 224 -10.07 -9.61 0.95
N VAL A 225 -10.05 -10.94 1.08
CA VAL A 225 -10.53 -11.64 2.28
C VAL A 225 -9.44 -11.60 3.36
N THR A 226 -9.67 -10.84 4.43
CA THR A 226 -8.70 -10.66 5.51
C THR A 226 -8.81 -11.72 6.62
N LYS A 227 -9.99 -12.33 6.80
CA LYS A 227 -10.24 -13.38 7.80
C LYS A 227 -11.45 -14.23 7.43
N GLY A 228 -11.36 -15.53 7.72
CA GLY A 228 -12.46 -16.48 7.54
C GLY A 228 -12.62 -16.93 6.08
N SER A 229 -13.81 -17.43 5.76
CA SER A 229 -14.18 -17.90 4.43
C SER A 229 -15.67 -17.68 4.21
N GLY A 230 -16.09 -17.75 2.95
CA GLY A 230 -17.48 -17.57 2.56
C GLY A 230 -17.69 -17.92 1.09
N ARG A 231 -18.94 -17.80 0.64
CA ARG A 231 -19.32 -17.99 -0.76
C ARG A 231 -19.65 -16.63 -1.37
N ILE A 232 -19.05 -16.35 -2.54
CA ILE A 232 -19.37 -15.18 -3.36
C ILE A 232 -19.99 -15.69 -4.66
N GLN A 233 -21.07 -15.04 -5.09
CA GLN A 233 -21.69 -15.26 -6.39
C GLN A 233 -21.67 -13.93 -7.14
N VAL A 234 -21.21 -13.97 -8.40
CA VAL A 234 -21.15 -12.81 -9.28
C VAL A 234 -21.96 -13.14 -10.53
N VAL A 235 -22.80 -12.22 -10.97
CA VAL A 235 -23.69 -12.37 -12.13
C VAL A 235 -23.55 -11.14 -13.01
N GLY A 236 -23.32 -11.35 -14.31
CA GLY A 236 -23.14 -10.29 -15.30
C GLY A 236 -21.73 -9.68 -15.29
N ILE A 237 -21.09 -9.69 -16.46
CA ILE A 237 -19.80 -9.03 -16.76
C ILE A 237 -19.87 -8.59 -18.22
#